data_AF-A0A8S1ZBJ4-F1
#
_entry.id   AF-A0A8S1ZBJ4-F1
#
_cell.length_a   1.000
_cell.length_b   1.000
_cell.length_c   1.000
_cell.angle_alpha   90.00
_cell.angle_beta   90.00
_cell.angle_gamma   90.00
#
_symmetry.space_group_name_H-M   'P 1'
#
loop_
_entity.id
_entity.type
_entity.pdbx_description
1 polymer ?
#
loop_
_entity_poly.entity_id
_entity_poly.type
_entity_poly.pdbx_seq_one_letter_code
_entity_poly.pdbx_strand_id
1 'polypeptide(L)'
;MDNMAKLALAKYNQHNQTNVMFDHVVRAVVKRCSGIKSYITFMAKESPQGDLIEYQAKTEWKAWQRNAHAILCRPALQMKPIPARYLPNPLPTDS
;
A
#
# COMPACT_ATOMS: atom_id res chain seq x y z
N MET A 1 2.31 5.47 10.66
CA MET A 1 1.30 5.02 9.68
C MET A 1 1.11 3.50 9.73
N ASP A 2 2.11 2.79 10.21
CA ASP A 2 2.19 1.34 10.36
C ASP A 2 0.99 0.75 11.10
N ASN A 3 0.55 1.36 12.21
CA ASN A 3 -0.63 0.89 12.94
C ASN A 3 -1.90 0.89 12.06
N MET A 4 -2.05 1.90 11.19
CA MET A 4 -3.18 1.99 10.26
C MET A 4 -3.05 0.99 9.10
N ALA A 5 -1.82 0.76 8.63
CA ALA A 5 -1.53 -0.26 7.62
C ALA A 5 -1.81 -1.67 8.16
N LYS A 6 -1.30 -1.98 9.35
CA LYS A 6 -1.54 -3.24 10.09
C LYS A 6 -3.02 -3.45 10.37
N LEU A 7 -3.76 -2.40 10.77
CA LEU A 7 -5.21 -2.47 10.95
C LEU A 7 -5.92 -2.83 9.64
N ALA A 8 -5.55 -2.19 8.54
CA ALA A 8 -6.15 -2.48 7.23
C ALA A 8 -5.80 -3.89 6.74
N LEU A 9 -4.57 -4.33 6.94
CA LEU A 9 -4.11 -5.67 6.59
C LEU A 9 -4.77 -6.75 7.43
N ALA A 10 -4.94 -6.52 8.74
CA ALA A 10 -5.64 -7.46 9.62
C ALA A 10 -7.09 -7.67 9.16
N LYS A 11 -7.80 -6.61 8.78
CA LYS A 11 -9.15 -6.72 8.21
C LYS A 11 -9.16 -7.44 6.87
N TYR A 12 -8.17 -7.19 6.02
CA TYR A 12 -8.00 -7.89 4.74
C TYR A 12 -7.81 -9.40 4.96
N ASN A 13 -6.90 -9.79 5.85
CA ASN A 13 -6.63 -11.17 6.20
C ASN A 13 -7.86 -11.86 6.78
N GLN A 14 -8.60 -11.19 7.66
CA GLN A 14 -9.85 -11.71 8.20
C GLN A 14 -10.92 -11.94 7.12
N HIS A 15 -11.07 -10.99 6.18
CA HIS A 15 -12.07 -11.07 5.13
C HIS A 15 -11.74 -12.13 4.06
N ASN A 16 -10.47 -12.25 3.69
CA ASN A 16 -10.03 -13.12 2.59
C ASN A 16 -9.45 -14.46 3.08
N GLN A 17 -9.45 -14.70 4.39
CA GLN A 17 -8.84 -15.88 5.02
C GLN A 17 -7.37 -16.07 4.62
N THR A 18 -6.63 -14.97 4.46
CA THR A 18 -5.21 -14.94 4.12
C THR A 18 -4.35 -14.66 5.35
N ASN A 19 -3.03 -14.93 5.25
CA ASN A 19 -2.07 -14.63 6.31
C ASN A 19 -0.94 -13.71 5.83
N VAL A 20 -1.31 -12.61 5.18
CA VAL A 20 -0.34 -11.65 4.65
C VAL A 20 0.35 -10.93 5.81
N MET A 21 1.68 -10.90 5.76
CA MET A 21 2.54 -10.32 6.78
C MET A 21 2.98 -8.91 6.40
N PHE A 22 2.70 -7.94 7.26
CA PHE A 22 3.18 -6.56 7.08
C PHE A 22 4.70 -6.50 7.21
N ASP A 23 5.36 -5.76 6.30
CA ASP A 23 6.81 -5.54 6.34
C ASP A 23 7.13 -4.08 6.72
N HIS A 24 7.00 -3.12 5.81
CA HIS A 24 7.23 -1.69 6.06
C HIS A 24 6.35 -0.78 5.18
N VAL A 25 6.16 0.48 5.60
CA VAL A 25 5.44 1.50 4.80
C VAL A 25 6.39 2.11 3.76
N VAL A 26 5.98 2.11 2.49
CA VAL A 26 6.69 2.76 1.37
C VAL A 26 6.28 4.23 1.25
N ARG A 27 4.99 4.50 1.33
CA ARG A 27 4.43 5.84 1.17
C ARG A 27 3.18 6.01 2.01
N ALA A 28 2.99 7.21 2.54
CA ALA A 28 1.75 7.59 3.17
C ALA A 28 1.33 9.00 2.76
N VAL A 29 0.06 9.16 2.43
CA VAL A 29 -0.57 10.45 2.17
C VAL A 29 -1.74 10.60 3.13
N VAL A 30 -1.67 11.63 3.98
CA VAL A 30 -2.70 11.94 4.97
C VAL A 30 -3.45 13.20 4.54
N LYS A 31 -4.77 13.13 4.50
CA LYS A 31 -5.65 14.26 4.21
C LYS A 31 -6.53 14.55 5.43
N ARG A 32 -6.49 15.79 5.93
CA ARG A 32 -7.41 16.28 6.96
C ARG A 32 -8.57 17.03 6.29
N CYS A 33 -9.78 16.58 6.55
CA CYS A 33 -11.03 17.25 6.17
C CYS A 33 -11.98 17.23 7.38
N SER A 34 -13.21 16.73 7.25
CA SER A 34 -14.12 16.41 8.38
C SER A 34 -13.66 15.24 9.27
N GLY A 35 -12.51 14.65 8.93
CA GLY A 35 -11.83 13.56 9.60
C GLY A 35 -10.43 13.41 9.01
N ILE A 36 -9.76 12.31 9.34
CA ILE A 36 -8.43 11.97 8.81
C ILE A 36 -8.59 10.81 7.84
N LYS A 37 -8.28 11.06 6.56
CA LYS A 37 -8.19 10.02 5.53
C LYS A 37 -6.73 9.74 5.23
N SER A 38 -6.34 8.48 5.33
CA SER A 38 -4.97 8.03 5.10
C SER A 38 -4.93 7.06 3.94
N TYR A 39 -4.07 7.35 2.96
CA TYR A 39 -3.75 6.49 1.82
C TYR A 39 -2.34 5.99 2.04
N ILE A 40 -2.18 4.67 2.17
CA ILE A 40 -0.95 4.05 2.61
C ILE A 40 -0.54 3.03 1.56
N THR A 41 0.70 3.11 1.11
CA THR A 41 1.35 2.09 0.31
C THR A 41 2.41 1.43 1.20
N PHE A 42 2.38 0.11 1.32
CA PHE A 42 3.28 -0.66 2.18
C PHE A 42 3.68 -1.96 1.51
N MET A 43 4.85 -2.50 1.87
CA MET A 43 5.26 -3.83 1.44
C MET A 43 4.72 -4.87 2.40
N ALA A 44 4.33 -6.02 1.86
CA ALA A 44 3.86 -7.15 2.63
C ALA A 44 4.28 -8.46 1.94
N LYS A 45 4.34 -9.54 2.71
CA LYS A 45 4.66 -10.87 2.20
C LYS A 45 3.46 -11.79 2.37
N GLU A 46 3.07 -12.51 1.32
CA GLU A 46 1.97 -13.48 1.41
C GLU A 46 2.42 -14.81 2.04
N SER A 47 3.72 -15.07 2.07
CA SER A 47 4.34 -16.20 2.77
C SER A 47 5.65 -15.78 3.43
N PRO A 48 6.15 -16.48 4.46
CA PRO A 48 7.35 -16.05 5.19
C PRO A 48 8.62 -15.93 4.32
N GLN A 49 8.72 -16.76 3.28
CA GLN A 49 9.80 -16.75 2.28
C GLN A 49 9.37 -16.11 0.95
N GLY A 50 8.17 -15.53 0.89
CA GLY A 50 7.61 -14.96 -0.33
C GLY A 50 8.21 -13.62 -0.69
N ASP A 51 7.93 -13.21 -1.93
CA ASP A 51 8.30 -11.90 -2.44
C ASP A 51 7.61 -10.77 -1.66
N LEU A 52 8.28 -9.63 -1.61
CA LEU A 52 7.67 -8.40 -1.12
C LEU A 52 6.73 -7.86 -2.18
N ILE A 53 5.43 -7.89 -1.86
CA ILE A 53 4.37 -7.36 -2.71
C ILE A 53 3.96 -5.99 -2.15
N GLU A 54 3.82 -5.02 -3.03
CA GLU A 54 3.28 -3.71 -2.66
C GLU A 54 1.77 -3.83 -2.44
N TYR A 55 1.27 -3.28 -1.32
CA TYR A 55 -0.14 -3.18 -0.98
C TYR A 55 -0.55 -1.72 -0.85
N GLN A 56 -1.78 -1.45 -1.24
CA GLN A 56 -2.44 -0.16 -1.07
C GLN A 56 -3.57 -0.30 -0.06
N ALA A 57 -3.53 0.53 0.98
CA ALA A 57 -4.57 0.65 1.99
C ALA A 57 -5.14 2.06 2.07
N LYS A 58 -6.42 2.13 2.42
CA LYS A 58 -7.13 3.36 2.75
C LYS A 58 -7.78 3.20 4.10
N THR A 59 -7.48 4.11 5.02
CA THR A 59 -8.17 4.20 6.32
C THR A 59 -8.81 5.57 6.49
N GLU A 60 -9.90 5.60 7.25
CA GLU A 60 -10.58 6.82 7.65
C GLU A 60 -10.82 6.82 9.15
N TRP A 61 -10.53 7.95 9.78
CA TRP A 61 -10.93 8.25 11.13
C TRP A 61 -11.84 9.47 11.10
N LYS A 62 -13.07 9.34 11.62
CA LYS A 62 -14.01 10.46 11.72
C LYS A 62 -13.87 11.10 13.09
N ALA A 63 -13.94 12.43 13.18
CA ALA A 63 -13.76 13.15 14.46
C ALA A 63 -14.76 12.71 15.55
N TRP A 64 -15.94 12.24 15.15
CA TRP A 64 -16.99 11.73 16.03
C TRP A 64 -16.86 10.23 16.36
N GLN A 65 -15.85 9.54 15.82
CA GLN A 65 -15.63 8.11 16.03
C GLN A 65 -14.36 7.85 16.85
N ARG A 66 -14.43 6.86 17.74
CA ARG A 66 -13.32 6.52 18.63
C ARG A 66 -12.18 5.78 17.91
N ASN A 67 -12.49 5.04 16.85
CA ASN A 67 -11.55 4.16 16.16
C ASN A 67 -11.42 4.50 14.68
N ALA A 68 -10.25 4.26 14.10
CA ALA A 68 -10.06 4.33 12.66
C ALA A 68 -10.65 3.07 11.99
N HIS A 69 -11.17 3.25 10.79
CA HIS A 69 -11.75 2.18 9.99
C HIS A 69 -10.94 1.99 8.72
N ALA A 70 -10.52 0.76 8.44
CA ALA A 70 -10.02 0.41 7.12
C ALA A 70 -11.18 0.36 6.12
N ILE A 71 -11.00 1.06 5.01
CA ILE A 71 -11.95 1.15 3.90
C ILE A 71 -11.51 0.21 2.77
N LEU A 72 -10.22 0.19 2.49
CA LEU A 72 -9.64 -0.61 1.40
C LEU A 72 -8.30 -1.17 1.86
N CYS A 73 -8.02 -2.40 1.47
CA CYS A 73 -6.69 -2.97 1.47
C CYS A 73 -6.64 -3.97 0.31
N ARG A 74 -5.65 -3.85 -0.56
CA ARG A 74 -5.46 -4.77 -1.69
C ARG A 74 -4.00 -4.75 -2.16
N PRO A 75 -3.54 -5.81 -2.83
CA PRO A 75 -2.29 -5.75 -3.57
C PRO A 75 -2.33 -4.59 -4.57
N ALA A 76 -1.25 -3.84 -4.68
CA ALA A 76 -1.03 -2.93 -5.78
C ALA A 76 -0.94 -3.76 -7.06
N LEU A 77 -1.49 -3.25 -8.16
CA LEU A 77 -1.23 -3.85 -9.46
C LEU A 77 0.28 -3.82 -9.68
N GLN A 78 0.89 -4.97 -9.95
CA GLN A 78 2.28 -5.00 -10.36
C GLN A 78 2.45 -4.04 -11.53
N MET A 79 3.27 -3.01 -11.35
CA MET A 79 3.63 -2.12 -12.44
C MET A 79 4.32 -3.01 -13.47
N LYS A 80 3.65 -3.25 -14.60
CA LYS A 80 4.32 -3.83 -15.77
C LYS A 80 5.53 -2.95 -16.04
N PRO A 81 6.71 -3.54 -16.33
CA PRO A 81 7.87 -2.78 -16.74
C PRO A 81 7.44 -1.78 -17.81
N ILE A 82 7.91 -0.53 -17.69
CA ILE A 82 7.67 0.49 -18.71
C ILE A 82 8.06 -0.15 -20.05
N PRO A 83 7.14 -0.28 -21.02
CA PRO A 83 7.46 -0.90 -22.29
C PRO A 83 8.68 -0.19 -22.89
N ALA A 84 9.64 -0.93 -23.43
CA ALA A 84 10.93 -0.40 -23.89
C ALA A 84 10.80 0.84 -24.80
N ARG A 85 9.69 0.95 -25.56
CA ARG A 85 9.35 2.11 -26.40
C ARG A 85 9.15 3.45 -25.66
N TYR A 86 8.97 3.42 -24.34
CA TYR A 86 8.85 4.62 -23.49
C TYR A 86 10.11 4.85 -22.64
N LEU A 87 11.12 3.97 -22.73
CA LEU A 87 12.43 4.28 -22.18
C LEU A 87 13.07 5.33 -23.09
N PRO A 88 13.59 6.44 -22.53
CA PRO A 88 14.35 7.38 -23.32
C PRO A 88 15.53 6.64 -23.97
N ASN A 89 15.75 6.88 -25.26
CA ASN A 89 16.90 6.31 -25.96
C ASN A 89 18.17 6.66 -25.18
N PRO A 90 19.10 5.72 -25.00
CA PRO A 90 20.39 6.03 -24.39
C PRO A 90 21.02 7.20 -25.14
N LEU A 91 21.45 8.22 -24.38
CA LEU A 91 22.10 9.40 -24.94
C LEU A 91 23.29 8.93 -25.80
N PRO A 92 23.46 9.45 -27.03
CA PRO A 92 24.63 9.13 -27.83
C PRO A 92 25.87 9.51 -27.02
N THR A 93 26.71 8.51 -26.74
CA THR A 93 28.02 8.72 -26.15
C THR A 93 28.88 9.41 -27.19
N ASP A 94 29.05 10.74 -27.04
CA ASP A 94 30.02 11.50 -27.82
C ASP A 94 31.40 10.83 -27.70
N SER A 95 31.97 10.47 -28.84
CA SER A 95 33.29 9.86 -29.00
C SER A 95 34.26 10.89 -29.56
#